data_AF-A0A6P0UHK8-F1
#
_entry.id   AF-A0A6P0UHK8-F1
#
_cell.length_a   1.000
_cell.length_b   1.000
_cell.length_c   1.000
_cell.angle_alpha   90.00
_cell.angle_beta   90.00
_cell.angle_gamma   90.00
#
_symmetry.space_group_name_H-M   'P 1'
#
loop_
_entity.id
_entity.type
_entity.pdbx_description
1 polymer ?
#
loop_
_entity_poly.entity_id
_entity_poly.type
_entity_poly.pdbx_seq_one_letter_code
_entity_poly.pdbx_strand_id
1 'polypeptide(L)'
;MKNISRKSFLSRLGLGLLSVPLAVKGVSAAVKEPKNDDTDCGYTDSASEGPFFVRNTIETVNLNFTNLPGTPMRISGTVFGDEEGKRKVADAKIEIWHCDDEGTYHPTGNGDISRYKDSEVALRGFVISDKQGAFSFKSITPGLYYGRRRHIHYKISAKGYRSLTTQSYWLNEKGGQRERLDRTDRGTEDCRYIDFKNNNGISEGVFNIYLKKA
;
A
#
# COMPACT_ATOMS: atom_id res chain seq x y z
N MET A 1 44.99 -64.32 1.52
CA MET A 1 43.66 -64.48 2.15
C MET A 1 42.58 -64.09 1.14
N LYS A 2 41.72 -65.06 0.81
CA LYS A 2 40.37 -65.03 0.20
C LYS A 2 40.13 -64.25 -1.11
N ASN A 3 40.31 -65.00 -2.21
CA ASN A 3 39.34 -65.39 -3.26
C ASN A 3 38.35 -64.37 -3.87
N ILE A 4 38.66 -63.99 -5.13
CA ILE A 4 37.94 -64.28 -6.39
C ILE A 4 36.41 -64.45 -6.34
N SER A 5 35.69 -63.67 -7.19
CA SER A 5 34.75 -64.14 -8.25
C SER A 5 34.04 -62.94 -8.91
N ARG A 6 33.60 -62.90 -10.18
CA ARG A 6 33.98 -63.36 -11.54
C ARG A 6 32.73 -63.13 -12.43
N LYS A 7 32.96 -62.85 -13.73
CA LYS A 7 32.01 -62.79 -14.89
C LYS A 7 31.34 -61.41 -15.08
N SER A 8 31.27 -60.80 -16.27
CA SER A 8 31.49 -61.22 -17.67
C SER A 8 31.56 -59.92 -18.51
N PHE A 9 32.55 -59.70 -19.38
CA PHE A 9 32.70 -60.16 -20.77
C PHE A 9 32.02 -59.24 -21.82
N LEU A 10 32.91 -58.68 -22.66
CA LEU A 10 32.78 -58.19 -24.04
C LEU A 10 31.95 -56.94 -24.41
N SER A 11 32.72 -55.90 -24.73
CA SER A 11 32.82 -55.24 -26.05
C SER A 11 31.56 -55.06 -26.91
N ARG A 12 31.37 -53.81 -27.36
CA ARG A 12 31.07 -53.48 -28.76
C ARG A 12 31.27 -51.99 -29.06
N LEU A 13 31.84 -51.75 -30.25
CA LEU A 13 32.03 -50.49 -30.97
C LEU A 13 30.72 -49.70 -31.13
N GLY A 14 30.82 -48.38 -31.32
CA GLY A 14 29.85 -47.63 -32.12
C GLY A 14 29.91 -46.12 -31.93
N LEU A 15 30.46 -45.40 -32.91
CA LEU A 15 30.26 -43.96 -33.10
C LEU A 15 28.76 -43.63 -33.28
N GLY A 16 28.31 -42.49 -32.75
CA GLY A 16 27.02 -41.89 -33.12
C GLY A 16 26.62 -40.71 -32.24
N LEU A 17 26.83 -39.50 -32.74
CA LEU A 17 26.29 -38.24 -32.19
C LEU A 17 24.76 -38.27 -32.17
N LEU A 18 24.13 -37.76 -31.10
CA LEU A 18 22.82 -37.10 -31.13
C LEU A 18 22.64 -36.28 -29.84
N SER A 19 22.82 -34.97 -29.96
CA SER A 19 22.42 -33.97 -28.97
C SER A 19 20.90 -33.98 -28.82
N VAL A 20 20.40 -34.26 -27.62
CA VAL A 20 18.97 -34.11 -27.28
C VAL A 20 18.74 -32.67 -26.82
N PRO A 21 17.90 -31.86 -27.50
CA PRO A 21 17.45 -30.60 -26.92
C PRO A 21 16.38 -30.94 -25.88
N LEU A 22 16.68 -30.68 -24.61
CA LEU A 22 15.69 -30.75 -23.54
C LEU A 22 14.74 -29.55 -23.72
N ALA A 23 13.59 -29.77 -24.37
CA ALA A 23 12.52 -28.78 -24.42
C ALA A 23 11.94 -28.62 -23.01
N VAL A 24 12.43 -27.63 -22.27
CA VAL A 24 11.80 -27.19 -21.02
C VAL A 24 10.46 -26.55 -21.41
N LYS A 25 9.38 -27.32 -21.34
CA LYS A 25 8.03 -26.76 -21.34
C LYS A 25 7.92 -25.87 -20.11
N GLY A 26 8.03 -24.56 -20.32
CA GLY A 26 7.72 -23.56 -19.31
C GLY A 26 6.29 -23.76 -18.86
N VAL A 27 6.11 -24.35 -17.68
CA VAL A 27 4.85 -24.26 -16.96
C VAL A 27 4.77 -22.82 -16.52
N SER A 28 4.09 -21.98 -17.31
CA SER A 28 3.57 -20.72 -16.80
C SER A 28 2.52 -21.10 -15.76
N ALA A 29 2.95 -21.25 -14.52
CA ALA A 29 2.06 -21.17 -13.39
C ALA A 29 1.51 -19.73 -13.44
N ALA A 30 0.30 -19.59 -13.98
CA ALA A 30 -0.46 -18.37 -13.81
C ALA A 30 -0.54 -18.13 -12.30
N VAL A 31 0.23 -17.14 -11.83
CA VAL A 31 0.11 -16.62 -10.48
C VAL A 31 -1.32 -16.10 -10.40
N LYS A 32 -2.18 -16.88 -9.75
CA LYS A 32 -3.55 -16.50 -9.48
C LYS A 32 -3.44 -15.35 -8.49
N GLU A 33 -3.60 -14.12 -8.99
CA GLU A 33 -3.71 -12.96 -8.10
C GLU A 33 -4.79 -13.27 -7.07
N PRO A 34 -4.52 -13.04 -5.77
CA PRO A 34 -5.54 -13.23 -4.75
C PRO A 34 -6.69 -12.29 -5.10
N LYS A 35 -7.84 -12.87 -5.46
CA LYS A 35 -9.09 -12.12 -5.51
C LYS A 35 -9.32 -11.59 -4.10
N ASN A 36 -9.32 -10.27 -3.98
CA ASN A 36 -9.67 -9.58 -2.75
C ASN A 36 -10.98 -10.15 -2.21
N ASP A 37 -11.01 -10.32 -0.89
CA ASP A 37 -12.14 -10.76 -0.10
C ASP A 37 -13.43 -10.03 -0.52
N ASP A 38 -14.55 -10.74 -0.46
CA ASP A 38 -15.90 -10.42 -0.97
C ASP A 38 -16.57 -9.32 -0.13
N THR A 39 -15.82 -8.26 0.20
CA THR A 39 -16.31 -7.13 0.98
C THR A 39 -16.73 -6.03 0.02
N ASP A 40 -18.00 -6.02 -0.36
CA ASP A 40 -18.63 -4.92 -1.06
C ASP A 40 -18.76 -3.72 -0.12
N CYS A 41 -17.76 -2.85 -0.14
CA CYS A 41 -17.73 -1.64 0.70
C CYS A 41 -18.40 -0.44 0.04
N GLY A 42 -18.91 -0.58 -1.19
CA GLY A 42 -19.40 0.55 -1.96
C GLY A 42 -18.34 1.65 -2.15
N TYR A 43 -18.80 2.90 -2.18
CA TYR A 43 -17.91 4.06 -2.19
C TYR A 43 -17.18 4.24 -0.86
N THR A 44 -15.92 4.69 -0.90
CA THR A 44 -15.14 4.98 0.31
C THR A 44 -15.79 6.11 1.10
N ASP A 45 -16.00 5.89 2.41
CA ASP A 45 -16.63 6.89 3.26
C ASP A 45 -15.67 8.03 3.60
N SER A 46 -16.27 9.19 3.85
CA SER A 46 -15.54 10.35 4.32
C SER A 46 -15.19 10.24 5.80
N ALA A 47 -14.04 10.77 6.19
CA ALA A 47 -13.62 10.95 7.57
C ALA A 47 -13.22 12.41 7.83
N SER A 48 -13.08 12.77 9.11
CA SER A 48 -12.57 14.10 9.49
C SER A 48 -11.19 14.38 8.88
N GLU A 49 -10.97 15.58 8.36
CA GLU A 49 -9.64 16.06 7.93
C GLU A 49 -8.66 16.17 9.11
N GLY A 50 -9.18 16.34 10.32
CA GLY A 50 -8.36 16.66 11.48
C GLY A 50 -7.66 18.02 11.37
N PRO A 51 -6.78 18.35 12.32
CA PRO A 51 -6.25 19.70 12.45
C PRO A 51 -4.90 19.91 11.74
N PHE A 52 -4.39 18.93 10.98
CA PHE A 52 -3.00 18.91 10.48
C PHE A 52 -2.87 18.83 8.96
N PHE A 53 -3.96 19.07 8.22
CA PHE A 53 -3.89 19.17 6.76
C PHE A 53 -3.11 20.43 6.36
N VAL A 54 -2.07 20.23 5.56
CA VAL A 54 -1.28 21.30 4.94
C VAL A 54 -1.42 21.12 3.43
N ARG A 55 -1.85 22.18 2.76
CA ARG A 55 -2.07 22.23 1.31
C ARG A 55 -0.83 22.75 0.59
N ASN A 56 -0.80 22.52 -0.73
CA ASN A 56 0.32 22.87 -1.60
C ASN A 56 1.63 22.13 -1.25
N THR A 57 1.51 20.91 -0.69
CA THR A 57 2.66 20.00 -0.50
C THR A 57 3.24 19.56 -1.84
N ILE A 58 4.39 18.88 -1.79
CA ILE A 58 5.09 18.42 -2.99
C ILE A 58 4.53 17.12 -3.55
N GLU A 59 4.69 16.92 -4.87
CA GLU A 59 4.52 15.61 -5.49
C GLU A 59 5.71 14.73 -5.12
N THR A 60 5.48 13.59 -4.46
CA THR A 60 6.55 12.67 -4.08
C THR A 60 6.01 11.27 -3.79
N VAL A 61 6.75 10.25 -4.24
CA VAL A 61 6.51 8.85 -3.89
C VAL A 61 7.19 8.43 -2.59
N ASN A 62 8.03 9.28 -1.99
CA ASN A 62 8.61 9.06 -0.67
C ASN A 62 8.24 10.21 0.27
N LEU A 63 7.29 9.97 1.18
CA LEU A 63 6.84 10.98 2.15
C LEU A 63 7.86 11.17 3.29
N ASN A 64 8.74 10.19 3.55
CA ASN A 64 9.81 10.29 4.53
C ASN A 64 11.12 10.82 3.93
N PHE A 65 11.04 11.94 3.21
CA PHE A 65 12.21 12.55 2.57
C PHE A 65 13.18 13.21 3.56
N THR A 66 12.77 13.40 4.81
CA THR A 66 13.62 13.89 5.92
C THR A 66 14.30 12.78 6.73
N ASN A 67 14.09 11.50 6.36
CA ASN A 67 14.68 10.32 7.02
C ASN A 67 14.38 10.22 8.53
N LEU A 68 13.14 10.48 8.93
CA LEU A 68 12.68 10.21 10.30
C LEU A 68 12.76 8.71 10.61
N PRO A 69 13.06 8.33 11.88
CA PRO A 69 13.06 6.94 12.31
C PRO A 69 11.66 6.32 12.20
N GLY A 70 11.61 5.00 12.11
CA GLY A 70 10.37 4.23 12.07
C GLY A 70 10.45 3.04 11.14
N THR A 71 9.47 2.13 11.25
CA THR A 71 9.35 0.97 10.36
C THR A 71 9.01 1.45 8.95
N PRO A 72 9.80 1.14 7.91
CA PRO A 72 9.47 1.50 6.54
C PRO A 72 8.10 0.95 6.13
N MET A 73 7.33 1.75 5.41
CA MET A 73 5.99 1.40 4.95
C MET A 73 5.85 1.69 3.46
N ARG A 74 5.13 0.84 2.74
CA ARG A 74 4.75 1.04 1.35
C ARG A 74 3.25 0.81 1.21
N ILE A 75 2.57 1.79 0.63
CA ILE A 75 1.14 1.67 0.30
C ILE A 75 0.98 1.78 -1.20
N SER A 76 0.15 0.90 -1.74
CA SER A 76 -0.31 0.96 -3.13
C SER A 76 -1.82 0.91 -3.17
N GLY A 77 -2.42 1.30 -4.28
CA GLY A 77 -3.85 1.21 -4.44
C GLY A 77 -4.30 1.56 -5.84
N THR A 78 -5.60 1.47 -6.05
CA THR A 78 -6.24 1.99 -7.25
C THR A 78 -7.39 2.92 -6.88
N VAL A 79 -7.51 4.04 -7.60
CA VAL A 79 -8.68 4.90 -7.57
C VAL A 79 -9.72 4.41 -8.58
N PHE A 80 -10.91 4.14 -8.08
CA PHE A 80 -12.08 3.71 -8.82
C PHE A 80 -13.17 4.79 -8.78
N GLY A 81 -14.01 4.80 -9.80
CA GLY A 81 -15.09 5.77 -9.99
C GLY A 81 -16.47 5.12 -10.03
N ASP A 82 -16.58 3.88 -9.57
CA ASP A 82 -17.80 3.12 -9.28
C ASP A 82 -17.52 2.17 -8.12
N GLU A 83 -18.57 1.59 -7.55
CA GLU A 83 -18.54 0.70 -6.36
C GLU A 83 -17.96 -0.68 -6.72
N GLU A 84 -18.14 -1.13 -7.95
CA GLU A 84 -17.72 -2.47 -8.40
C GLU A 84 -16.24 -2.55 -8.79
N GLY A 85 -15.49 -1.45 -8.70
CA GLY A 85 -14.08 -1.40 -9.06
C GLY A 85 -13.82 -1.60 -10.56
N LYS A 86 -14.75 -1.21 -11.43
CA LYS A 86 -14.64 -1.39 -12.89
C LYS A 86 -14.08 -0.17 -13.59
N ARG A 87 -14.47 1.03 -13.16
CA ARG A 87 -14.03 2.31 -13.75
C ARG A 87 -12.82 2.84 -13.01
N LYS A 88 -11.64 2.66 -13.59
CA LYS A 88 -10.39 3.26 -13.11
C LYS A 88 -10.42 4.78 -13.31
N VAL A 89 -9.85 5.52 -12.35
CA VAL A 89 -9.77 6.99 -12.40
C VAL A 89 -8.31 7.41 -12.50
N ALA A 90 -7.92 7.83 -13.71
CA ALA A 90 -6.61 8.41 -13.97
C ALA A 90 -6.54 9.88 -13.51
N ASP A 91 -5.32 10.37 -13.32
CA ASP A 91 -5.02 11.76 -12.98
C ASP A 91 -5.72 12.25 -11.69
N ALA A 92 -6.06 11.32 -10.78
CA ALA A 92 -6.55 11.67 -9.46
C ALA A 92 -5.36 12.12 -8.61
N LYS A 93 -5.48 13.29 -7.97
CA LYS A 93 -4.51 13.76 -6.96
C LYS A 93 -4.87 13.14 -5.63
N ILE A 94 -3.95 12.38 -5.03
CA ILE A 94 -4.06 11.78 -3.71
C ILE A 94 -3.06 12.49 -2.78
N GLU A 95 -3.55 13.40 -1.94
CA GLU A 95 -2.77 14.08 -0.91
C GLU A 95 -2.76 13.21 0.35
N ILE A 96 -1.58 12.96 0.92
CA ILE A 96 -1.38 12.07 2.06
C ILE A 96 -0.66 12.82 3.17
N TRP A 97 -1.10 12.60 4.42
CA TRP A 97 -0.37 13.03 5.62
C TRP A 97 -0.61 12.07 6.79
N HIS A 98 0.40 11.92 7.64
CA HIS A 98 0.30 11.17 8.89
C HIS A 98 1.35 11.67 9.91
N CYS A 99 1.26 11.19 11.15
CA CYS A 99 2.26 11.46 12.17
C CYS A 99 3.51 10.57 12.02
N ASP A 100 4.61 10.94 12.66
CA ASP A 100 5.78 10.06 12.82
C ASP A 100 5.49 8.84 13.71
N ASP A 101 6.51 8.01 13.92
CA ASP A 101 6.42 6.77 14.71
C ASP A 101 6.16 7.02 16.21
N GLU A 102 6.39 8.23 16.71
CA GLU A 102 6.08 8.67 18.07
C GLU A 102 4.68 9.31 18.20
N GLY A 103 4.01 9.61 17.08
CA GLY A 103 2.67 10.20 17.07
C GLY A 103 2.63 11.71 16.88
N THR A 104 3.73 12.35 16.46
CA THR A 104 3.83 13.80 16.21
C THR A 104 3.64 14.14 14.73
N TYR A 105 2.93 15.23 14.44
CA TYR A 105 2.75 15.74 13.07
C TYR A 105 3.79 16.82 12.74
N HIS A 106 4.28 16.80 11.49
CA HIS A 106 5.32 17.71 10.98
C HIS A 106 4.81 18.49 9.76
N PRO A 107 4.45 19.77 9.90
CA PRO A 107 4.41 20.55 11.13
C PRO A 107 3.21 20.18 12.02
N THR A 108 3.26 20.60 13.29
CA THR A 108 2.12 20.56 14.20
C THR A 108 1.21 21.76 13.92
N GLY A 109 0.58 21.77 12.75
CA GLY A 109 -0.34 22.82 12.32
C GLY A 109 -0.99 22.54 10.96
N ASN A 110 -1.75 23.51 10.47
CA ASN A 110 -2.48 23.44 9.20
C ASN A 110 -2.32 24.72 8.35
N GLY A 111 -2.87 24.65 7.16
CA GLY A 111 -2.94 25.77 6.22
C GLY A 111 -1.99 25.54 5.05
N ASP A 112 -1.27 26.57 4.65
CA ASP A 112 -0.41 26.53 3.48
C ASP A 112 1.02 26.14 3.81
N ILE A 113 1.68 25.33 2.97
CA ILE A 113 3.06 24.91 3.18
C ILE A 113 4.02 26.11 3.29
N SER A 114 3.71 27.22 2.61
CA SER A 114 4.53 28.46 2.63
C SER A 114 4.66 29.10 4.01
N ARG A 115 3.87 28.66 5.00
CA ARG A 115 3.95 29.11 6.40
C ARG A 115 5.04 28.41 7.20
N TYR A 116 5.66 27.37 6.65
CA TYR A 116 6.60 26.50 7.33
C TYR A 116 7.95 26.49 6.62
N LYS A 117 9.02 26.24 7.37
CA LYS A 117 10.34 25.97 6.79
C LYS A 117 10.37 24.54 6.28
N ASP A 118 11.17 24.27 5.26
CA ASP A 118 11.34 22.92 4.70
C ASP A 118 11.73 21.88 5.77
N SER A 119 12.51 22.29 6.77
CA SER A 119 12.93 21.42 7.88
C SER A 119 11.80 21.03 8.84
N GLU A 120 10.66 21.72 8.80
CA GLU A 120 9.50 21.47 9.66
C GLU A 120 8.45 20.56 8.97
N VAL A 121 8.65 20.27 7.68
CA VAL A 121 7.70 19.54 6.86
C VAL A 121 8.21 18.12 6.62
N ALA A 122 7.47 17.13 7.08
CA ALA A 122 7.75 15.72 6.84
C ALA A 122 6.46 14.90 6.75
N LEU A 123 6.56 13.68 6.21
CA LEU A 123 5.48 12.67 6.20
C LEU A 123 4.18 13.14 5.56
N ARG A 124 4.32 14.03 4.56
CA ARG A 124 3.23 14.56 3.76
C ARG A 124 3.66 14.83 2.33
N GLY A 125 2.70 14.79 1.42
CA GLY A 125 2.94 14.97 0.00
C GLY A 125 1.71 14.57 -0.79
N PHE A 126 1.85 14.47 -2.10
CA PHE A 126 0.83 13.88 -2.93
C PHE A 126 1.42 13.01 -4.04
N VAL A 127 0.60 12.12 -4.56
CA VAL A 127 0.87 11.36 -5.78
C VAL A 127 -0.30 11.54 -6.74
N ILE A 128 -0.03 11.36 -8.03
CA ILE A 128 -1.06 11.34 -9.08
C ILE A 128 -1.27 9.89 -9.52
N SER A 129 -2.54 9.47 -9.64
CA SER A 129 -2.85 8.14 -10.17
C SER A 129 -2.52 8.04 -11.66
N ASP A 130 -2.00 6.89 -12.07
CA ASP A 130 -1.67 6.62 -13.47
C ASP A 130 -2.91 6.37 -14.35
N LYS A 131 -2.70 6.02 -15.62
CA LYS A 131 -3.77 5.73 -16.58
C LYS A 131 -4.68 4.56 -16.17
N GLN A 132 -4.21 3.69 -15.29
CA GLN A 132 -4.94 2.55 -14.73
C GLN A 132 -5.54 2.89 -13.35
N GLY A 133 -5.45 4.15 -12.93
CA GLY A 133 -5.86 4.63 -11.62
C GLY A 133 -4.95 4.17 -10.49
N ALA A 134 -3.82 3.53 -10.79
CA ALA A 134 -2.92 3.01 -9.78
C ALA A 134 -2.08 4.14 -9.16
N PHE A 135 -1.80 4.01 -7.87
CA PHE A 135 -0.89 4.90 -7.14
C PHE A 135 -0.05 4.10 -6.14
N SER A 136 1.11 4.64 -5.77
CA SER A 136 1.90 4.10 -4.67
C SER A 136 2.77 5.16 -4.02
N PHE A 137 3.06 5.00 -2.73
CA PHE A 137 4.01 5.82 -1.99
C PHE A 137 4.70 5.01 -0.90
N LYS A 138 5.82 5.54 -0.43
CA LYS A 138 6.64 5.04 0.67
C LYS A 138 6.63 6.05 1.80
N SER A 139 6.70 5.55 3.02
CA SER A 139 6.83 6.35 4.24
C SER A 139 7.34 5.48 5.38
N ILE A 140 7.03 5.84 6.62
CA ILE A 140 7.15 5.03 7.83
C ILE A 140 5.78 4.74 8.43
N THR A 141 5.65 3.66 9.19
CA THR A 141 4.44 3.35 9.94
C THR A 141 4.21 4.43 11.01
N PRO A 142 3.09 5.17 10.98
CA PRO A 142 2.79 6.20 11.98
C PRO A 142 2.60 5.58 13.35
N GLY A 143 2.97 6.30 14.40
CA GLY A 143 2.71 6.01 15.80
C GLY A 143 1.25 6.19 16.22
N LEU A 144 1.01 6.26 17.53
CA LEU A 144 -0.31 6.56 18.08
C LEU A 144 -0.42 8.05 18.43
N TYR A 145 -1.16 8.80 17.63
CA TYR A 145 -1.60 10.13 18.03
C TYR A 145 -2.59 10.04 19.20
N TYR A 146 -2.44 10.92 20.18
CA TYR A 146 -3.18 10.87 21.44
C TYR A 146 -4.69 10.73 21.24
N GLY A 147 -5.28 9.76 21.94
CA GLY A 147 -6.73 9.53 21.96
C GLY A 147 -7.30 8.90 20.69
N ARG A 148 -6.48 8.50 19.71
CA ARG A 148 -6.93 7.96 18.42
C ARG A 148 -6.30 6.61 18.11
N ARG A 149 -6.98 5.81 17.29
CA ARG A 149 -6.36 4.62 16.66
C ARG A 149 -5.32 5.06 15.62
N ARG A 150 -4.40 4.17 15.25
CA ARG A 150 -3.38 4.48 14.25
C ARG A 150 -4.04 4.74 12.90
N HIS A 151 -3.63 5.80 12.20
CA HIS A 151 -4.30 6.22 10.98
C HIS A 151 -3.39 6.95 10.01
N ILE A 152 -3.78 6.92 8.73
CA ILE A 152 -3.20 7.73 7.64
C ILE A 152 -4.34 8.52 7.05
N HIS A 153 -4.12 9.81 6.77
CA HIS A 153 -5.11 10.64 6.13
C HIS A 153 -4.90 10.73 4.63
N TYR A 154 -6.01 10.87 3.91
CA TYR A 154 -6.04 11.04 2.47
C TYR A 154 -7.01 12.15 2.08
N LYS A 155 -6.64 12.95 1.09
CA LYS A 155 -7.55 13.86 0.40
C LYS A 155 -7.41 13.66 -1.10
N ILE A 156 -8.52 13.34 -1.74
CA ILE A 156 -8.55 12.92 -3.14
C ILE A 156 -9.37 13.93 -3.95
N SER A 157 -8.81 14.35 -5.07
CA SER A 157 -9.50 15.16 -6.07
C SER A 157 -9.26 14.59 -7.46
N ALA A 158 -10.32 14.50 -8.26
CA ALA A 158 -10.26 14.04 -9.63
C ALA A 158 -11.36 14.75 -10.45
N LYS A 159 -11.09 15.03 -11.73
CA LYS A 159 -12.04 15.72 -12.60
C LYS A 159 -13.33 14.90 -12.75
N GLY A 160 -14.47 15.52 -12.45
CA GLY A 160 -15.80 14.87 -12.55
C GLY A 160 -16.20 14.02 -11.33
N TYR A 161 -15.41 14.06 -10.26
CA TYR A 161 -15.68 13.35 -9.01
C TYR A 161 -15.77 14.31 -7.84
N ARG A 162 -16.55 13.94 -6.83
CA ARG A 162 -16.59 14.65 -5.55
C ARG A 162 -15.25 14.49 -4.86
N SER A 163 -14.71 15.59 -4.33
CA SER A 163 -13.54 15.50 -3.46
C SER A 163 -13.86 14.64 -2.24
N LEU A 164 -12.92 13.76 -1.88
CA LEU A 164 -13.03 12.86 -0.74
C LEU A 164 -11.93 13.20 0.26
N THR A 165 -12.29 13.37 1.53
CA THR A 165 -11.33 13.37 2.64
C THR A 165 -11.65 12.18 3.50
N THR A 166 -10.65 11.34 3.76
CA THR A 166 -10.84 10.07 4.48
C THR A 166 -9.59 9.67 5.25
N GLN A 167 -9.69 8.58 6.02
CA GLN A 167 -8.61 8.00 6.80
C GLN A 167 -8.60 6.48 6.61
N SER A 168 -7.41 5.88 6.52
CA SER A 168 -7.24 4.43 6.60
C SER A 168 -6.70 4.01 7.96
N TYR A 169 -6.93 2.76 8.32
CA TYR A 169 -6.61 2.15 9.61
C TYR A 169 -5.95 0.79 9.43
N TRP A 170 -5.55 0.17 10.54
CA TRP A 170 -4.89 -1.13 10.56
C TRP A 170 -5.90 -2.25 10.84
N LEU A 171 -5.98 -3.24 9.94
CA LEU A 171 -6.94 -4.35 10.09
C LEU A 171 -6.75 -5.13 11.39
N ASN A 172 -5.50 -5.36 11.81
CA ASN A 172 -5.19 -6.04 13.07
C ASN A 172 -5.52 -5.21 14.32
N GLU A 173 -5.83 -3.92 14.18
CA GLU A 173 -6.29 -3.06 15.27
C GLU A 173 -7.84 -2.95 15.32
N LYS A 174 -8.54 -3.49 14.31
CA LYS A 174 -10.02 -3.50 14.23
C LYS A 174 -10.63 -4.27 15.40
N GLY A 175 -11.69 -3.71 15.97
CA GLY A 175 -12.36 -4.19 17.18
C GLY A 175 -11.51 -4.02 18.45
N GLY A 176 -10.35 -3.37 18.38
CA GLY A 176 -9.46 -3.14 19.51
C GLY A 176 -9.97 -2.05 20.47
N GLN A 177 -9.32 -1.93 21.63
CA GLN A 177 -9.64 -0.87 22.61
C GLN A 177 -9.47 0.53 22.01
N ARG A 178 -8.45 0.74 21.18
CA ARG A 178 -8.16 2.04 20.57
C ARG A 178 -9.27 2.50 19.65
N GLU A 179 -9.80 1.62 18.79
CA GLU A 179 -10.97 1.93 17.96
C GLU A 179 -12.18 2.29 18.82
N ARG A 180 -12.48 1.52 19.88
CA ARG A 180 -13.64 1.79 20.75
C ARG A 180 -13.55 3.14 21.46
N LEU A 181 -12.33 3.56 21.82
CA LEU A 181 -12.08 4.85 22.48
C LEU A 181 -12.08 6.01 21.50
N ASP A 182 -11.91 5.72 20.21
CA ASP A 182 -11.86 6.72 19.18
C ASP A 182 -13.24 7.35 18.94
N ARG A 183 -13.33 8.67 19.14
CA ARG A 183 -14.58 9.42 18.98
C ARG A 183 -14.69 10.15 17.65
N THR A 184 -13.63 10.17 16.84
CA THR A 184 -13.58 11.01 15.63
C THR A 184 -14.10 10.29 14.40
N ASP A 185 -13.94 8.97 14.35
CA ASP A 185 -14.44 8.13 13.25
C ASP A 185 -14.95 6.82 13.83
N ARG A 186 -16.26 6.62 13.75
CA ARG A 186 -17.00 5.48 14.32
C ARG A 186 -17.82 4.82 13.22
N GLY A 187 -17.99 3.49 13.31
CA GLY A 187 -18.73 2.74 12.30
C GLY A 187 -18.01 2.67 10.96
N THR A 188 -16.68 2.65 11.00
CA THR A 188 -15.80 2.58 9.83
C THR A 188 -16.06 1.32 9.02
N GLU A 189 -16.28 1.48 7.74
CA GLU A 189 -16.41 0.41 6.77
C GLU A 189 -15.11 -0.38 6.59
N ASP A 190 -15.25 -1.63 6.23
CA ASP A 190 -14.18 -2.62 6.24
C ASP A 190 -13.03 -2.26 5.28
N CYS A 191 -13.32 -1.63 4.14
CA CYS A 191 -12.31 -1.28 3.14
C CYS A 191 -11.38 -0.12 3.53
N ARG A 192 -11.65 0.58 4.64
CA ARG A 192 -10.68 1.53 5.22
C ARG A 192 -9.69 0.88 6.17
N TYR A 193 -9.82 -0.42 6.43
CA TYR A 193 -8.82 -1.20 7.14
C TYR A 193 -7.85 -1.86 6.17
N ILE A 194 -6.57 -1.51 6.29
CA ILE A 194 -5.49 -2.07 5.49
C ILE A 194 -4.90 -3.27 6.23
N ASP A 195 -4.83 -4.41 5.54
CA ASP A 195 -4.10 -5.59 5.99
C ASP A 195 -2.62 -5.47 5.63
N PHE A 196 -1.84 -4.87 6.54
CA PHE A 196 -0.41 -4.69 6.34
C PHE A 196 0.35 -6.01 6.51
N LYS A 197 1.14 -6.38 5.50
CA LYS A 197 2.06 -7.52 5.53
C LYS A 197 3.49 -7.05 5.71
N ASN A 198 4.28 -7.77 6.50
CA ASN A 198 5.71 -7.51 6.60
C ASN A 198 6.44 -8.23 5.47
N ASN A 199 7.18 -7.48 4.67
CA ASN A 199 8.04 -7.98 3.60
C ASN A 199 9.46 -7.45 3.83
N ASN A 200 10.34 -8.30 4.38
CA ASN A 200 11.74 -7.96 4.67
C ASN A 200 11.93 -6.67 5.49
N GLY A 201 11.07 -6.44 6.49
CA GLY A 201 11.12 -5.26 7.35
C GLY A 201 10.33 -4.05 6.83
N ILE A 202 9.68 -4.17 5.66
CA ILE A 202 8.80 -3.16 5.09
C ILE A 202 7.34 -3.57 5.36
N SER A 203 6.56 -2.67 5.95
CA SER A 203 5.11 -2.83 6.12
C SER A 203 4.40 -2.47 4.82
N GLU A 204 3.81 -3.44 4.13
CA GLU A 204 3.21 -3.28 2.82
C GLU A 204 1.69 -3.46 2.88
N GLY A 205 0.94 -2.51 2.32
CA GLY A 205 -0.52 -2.52 2.37
C GLY A 205 -1.16 -2.04 1.06
N VAL A 206 -2.40 -2.46 0.83
CA VAL A 206 -3.21 -2.02 -0.31
C VAL A 206 -4.40 -1.21 0.19
N PHE A 207 -4.60 -0.01 -0.36
CA PHE A 207 -5.76 0.83 -0.08
C PHE A 207 -6.42 1.30 -1.37
N ASN A 208 -7.53 0.67 -1.73
CA ASN A 208 -8.33 1.07 -2.89
C ASN A 208 -9.32 2.17 -2.50
N ILE A 209 -9.49 3.16 -3.38
CA ILE A 209 -10.32 4.34 -3.13
C ILE A 209 -11.44 4.36 -4.17
N TYR A 210 -12.69 4.53 -3.72
CA TYR A 210 -13.88 4.46 -4.56
C TYR A 210 -14.61 5.81 -4.50
N LEU A 211 -14.56 6.58 -5.59
CA LEU A 211 -15.05 7.96 -5.66
C LEU A 211 -16.47 8.06 -6.23
N LYS A 212 -17.30 8.89 -5.58
CA LYS A 212 -18.62 9.30 -6.09
C LYS A 212 -18.46 10.36 -7.17
N LYS A 213 -19.27 10.28 -8.24
CA LYS A 213 -19.37 11.36 -9.24
C LYS A 213 -19.87 12.66 -8.62
N ALA A 214 -19.38 13.79 -9.15
CA ALA A 214 -19.80 15.14 -8.79
C ALA A 214 -21.21 15.47 -9.29
#